data_AF-A0A841P795-F1
#
_entry.id   AF-A0A841P795-F1
#
_cell.length_a   1.000
_cell.length_b   1.000
_cell.length_c   1.000
_cell.angle_alpha   90.00
_cell.angle_beta   90.00
_cell.angle_gamma   90.00
#
_symmetry.space_group_name_H-M   'P 1'
#
loop_
_entity.id
_entity.type
_entity.pdbx_description
1 polymer ?
#
loop_
_entity_poly.entity_id
_entity_poly.type
_entity_poly.pdbx_seq_one_letter_code
_entity_poly.pdbx_strand_id
1 'polypeptide(L)'
;MLSVYPQSKTSESKTQAIWFDLRDPDPTELTEVQKLTGVAVPSRECLAEIESSSRLKARDGVLSMSVPMVMHVEGGVPQVAPFGFVLSRERLITVRFAALPAFDAVAGRFDGSGRRPAPQSGGARRSLRRDRRPPR
;
A
#
# COMPACT_ATOMS: atom_id res chain seq x y z
N MET A 1 -12.66 -3.80 1.45
CA MET A 1 -12.94 -3.81 0.00
C MET A 1 -11.71 -4.28 -0.78
N LEU A 2 -11.85 -5.46 -1.38
CA LEU A 2 -10.91 -6.13 -2.27
C LEU A 2 -11.00 -5.61 -3.70
N SER A 3 -9.83 -5.30 -4.29
CA SER A 3 -9.63 -5.00 -5.72
C SER A 3 -8.55 -5.90 -6.30
N VAL A 4 -8.67 -6.30 -7.57
CA VAL A 4 -7.73 -7.23 -8.23
C VAL A 4 -7.24 -6.67 -9.56
N TYR A 5 -5.95 -6.84 -9.86
CA TYR A 5 -5.31 -6.26 -11.04
C TYR A 5 -4.41 -7.28 -11.77
N PRO A 6 -4.40 -7.32 -13.11
CA PRO A 6 -5.31 -6.58 -14.00
C PRO A 6 -6.78 -6.98 -13.76
N GLN A 7 -7.69 -6.02 -13.96
CA GLN A 7 -9.12 -6.25 -13.81
C GLN A 7 -9.61 -7.08 -14.99
N SER A 8 -10.24 -8.22 -14.71
CA SER A 8 -10.80 -9.09 -15.73
C SER A 8 -12.33 -9.12 -15.64
N LYS A 9 -13.00 -9.07 -16.79
CA LYS A 9 -14.48 -9.08 -16.87
C LYS A 9 -15.11 -10.43 -16.51
N THR A 10 -14.31 -11.49 -16.40
CA THR A 10 -14.76 -12.87 -16.18
C THR A 10 -14.28 -13.39 -14.83
N SER A 11 -15.18 -14.00 -14.05
CA SER A 11 -14.90 -14.55 -12.70
C SER A 11 -13.74 -15.57 -12.69
N GLU A 12 -13.60 -16.39 -13.74
CA GLU A 12 -12.51 -17.37 -13.91
C GLU A 12 -11.11 -16.75 -14.01
N SER A 13 -11.01 -15.45 -14.30
CA SER A 13 -9.73 -14.76 -14.53
C SER A 13 -9.15 -14.09 -13.28
N LYS A 14 -9.84 -14.12 -12.12
CA LYS A 14 -9.24 -13.68 -10.84
C LYS A 14 -7.95 -14.46 -10.52
N THR A 15 -7.84 -15.71 -10.96
CA THR A 15 -6.62 -16.53 -10.83
C THR A 15 -5.44 -16.01 -11.65
N GLN A 16 -5.65 -15.07 -12.58
CA GLN A 16 -4.56 -14.42 -13.34
C GLN A 16 -4.16 -13.05 -12.76
N ALA A 17 -4.84 -12.57 -11.73
CA ALA A 17 -4.54 -11.27 -11.11
C ALA A 17 -3.17 -11.29 -10.42
N ILE A 18 -2.26 -10.42 -10.83
CA ILE A 18 -0.93 -10.31 -10.24
C ILE A 18 -0.93 -9.47 -8.96
N TRP A 19 -1.96 -8.65 -8.74
CA TRP A 19 -2.06 -7.79 -7.57
C TRP A 19 -3.46 -7.81 -6.94
N PHE A 20 -3.51 -8.07 -5.64
CA PHE A 20 -4.70 -8.01 -4.78
C PHE A 20 -4.56 -6.84 -3.81
N ASP A 21 -5.39 -5.82 -3.93
CA ASP A 21 -5.42 -4.67 -3.03
C ASP A 21 -6.62 -4.75 -2.08
N LEU A 22 -6.34 -4.89 -0.79
CA LEU A 22 -7.32 -4.95 0.28
C LEU A 22 -7.33 -3.63 1.05
N ARG A 23 -8.35 -2.80 0.80
CA ARG A 23 -8.59 -1.54 1.52
C ARG A 23 -9.65 -1.74 2.60
N ASP A 24 -9.29 -1.50 3.85
CA ASP A 24 -10.15 -1.70 5.02
C ASP A 24 -10.88 -3.07 4.93
N PRO A 25 -10.14 -4.18 4.80
CA PRO A 25 -10.77 -5.47 4.55
C PRO A 25 -11.48 -6.02 5.77
N ASP A 26 -12.52 -6.78 5.51
CA ASP A 26 -13.12 -7.66 6.51
C ASP A 26 -12.41 -9.04 6.54
N PRO A 27 -12.65 -9.87 7.57
CA PRO A 27 -12.03 -11.19 7.67
C PRO A 27 -12.38 -12.15 6.52
N THR A 28 -13.53 -11.98 5.87
CA THR A 28 -13.96 -12.80 4.73
C THR A 28 -13.11 -12.48 3.51
N GLU A 29 -12.82 -11.22 3.23
CA GLU A 29 -11.93 -10.81 2.13
C GLU A 29 -10.49 -11.31 2.35
N LEU A 30 -9.97 -11.26 3.57
CA LEU A 30 -8.66 -11.85 3.91
C LEU A 30 -8.62 -13.35 3.58
N THR A 31 -9.68 -14.07 3.97
CA THR A 31 -9.82 -15.51 3.74
C THR A 31 -9.97 -15.84 2.25
N GLU A 32 -10.73 -15.04 1.49
CA GLU A 32 -10.88 -15.18 0.05
C GLU A 32 -9.52 -15.07 -0.65
N VAL A 33 -8.74 -14.02 -0.35
CA VAL A 33 -7.44 -13.80 -0.98
C VAL A 33 -6.46 -14.91 -0.61
N GLN A 34 -6.45 -15.36 0.64
CA GLN A 34 -5.61 -16.50 1.04
C GLN A 34 -5.97 -17.78 0.27
N LYS A 35 -7.26 -18.07 0.06
CA LYS A 35 -7.70 -19.23 -0.73
C LYS A 35 -7.30 -19.10 -2.21
N LEU A 36 -7.40 -17.91 -2.78
CA LEU A 36 -7.08 -17.67 -4.19
C LEU A 36 -5.57 -17.70 -4.47
N THR A 37 -4.76 -17.21 -3.53
CA THR A 37 -3.32 -17.01 -3.73
C THR A 37 -2.46 -18.10 -3.09
N GLY A 38 -3.00 -18.86 -2.14
CA GLY A 38 -2.23 -19.77 -1.29
C GLY A 38 -1.29 -19.07 -0.30
N VAL A 39 -1.38 -17.74 -0.19
CA VAL A 39 -0.48 -16.91 0.63
C VAL A 39 -1.22 -16.39 1.85
N ALA A 40 -0.61 -16.52 3.03
CA ALA A 40 -1.16 -15.99 4.27
C ALA A 40 -1.25 -14.45 4.21
N VAL A 41 -2.44 -13.91 4.46
CA VAL A 41 -2.68 -12.46 4.47
C VAL A 41 -2.72 -11.98 5.93
N PRO A 42 -1.88 -11.01 6.32
CA PRO A 42 -1.80 -10.58 7.71
C PRO A 42 -3.05 -9.77 8.12
N SER A 43 -3.49 -9.97 9.36
CA SER A 43 -4.57 -9.17 9.97
C SER A 43 -4.06 -7.78 10.37
N ARG A 44 -4.99 -6.90 10.76
CA ARG A 44 -4.65 -5.56 11.26
C ARG A 44 -3.74 -5.63 12.49
N GLU A 45 -4.07 -6.52 13.41
CA GLU A 45 -3.37 -6.72 14.68
C GLU A 45 -1.94 -7.19 14.42
N CYS A 46 -1.78 -8.19 13.55
CA CYS A 46 -0.47 -8.71 13.15
C CYS A 46 0.41 -7.63 12.49
N LEU A 47 -0.18 -6.74 11.69
CA LEU A 47 0.55 -5.61 11.10
C LEU A 47 0.87 -4.50 12.09
N ALA A 48 0.10 -4.38 13.18
CA ALA A 48 0.28 -3.38 14.23
C ALA A 48 1.34 -3.79 15.28
N GLU A 49 1.68 -5.07 15.36
CA GLU A 49 2.72 -5.57 16.26
C GLU A 49 4.09 -4.90 15.98
N ILE A 50 4.71 -4.37 17.04
CA ILE A 50 5.90 -3.51 16.97
C ILE A 50 7.21 -4.30 17.17
N GLU A 51 7.14 -5.62 17.41
CA GLU A 51 8.33 -6.44 17.62
C GLU A 51 9.30 -6.34 16.42
N SER A 52 10.53 -5.89 16.68
CA SER A 52 11.50 -5.39 15.70
C SER A 52 11.97 -6.44 14.68
N SER A 53 11.81 -7.73 14.96
CA SER A 53 12.09 -8.83 14.03
C SER A 53 10.95 -9.11 13.04
N SER A 54 9.79 -8.47 13.20
CA SER A 54 8.54 -8.83 12.50
C SER A 54 8.17 -7.93 11.32
N ARG A 55 8.82 -6.78 11.11
CA ARG A 55 8.41 -5.83 10.07
C ARG A 55 8.75 -6.25 8.66
N LEU A 56 9.75 -7.10 8.47
CA LEU A 56 10.07 -7.71 7.18
C LEU A 56 10.40 -9.18 7.42
N LYS A 57 9.57 -10.07 6.87
CA LYS A 57 9.69 -11.52 7.04
C LYS A 57 9.81 -12.16 5.67
N ALA A 58 10.76 -13.07 5.50
CA ALA A 58 10.85 -13.94 4.33
C ALA A 58 10.69 -15.40 4.76
N ARG A 59 9.65 -16.08 4.28
CA ARG A 59 9.35 -17.49 4.57
C ARG A 59 8.78 -18.12 3.31
N ASP A 60 9.28 -19.31 2.94
CA ASP A 60 8.71 -20.13 1.86
C ASP A 60 8.51 -19.39 0.52
N GLY A 61 9.46 -18.51 0.17
CA GLY A 61 9.40 -17.70 -1.06
C GLY A 61 8.39 -16.55 -1.01
N VAL A 62 7.86 -16.23 0.17
CA VAL A 62 6.97 -15.10 0.42
C VAL A 62 7.68 -14.07 1.29
N LEU A 63 7.67 -12.81 0.84
CA LEU A 63 8.15 -11.65 1.58
C LEU A 63 6.95 -10.87 2.12
N SER A 64 6.85 -10.76 3.44
CA SER A 64 5.83 -9.95 4.11
C SER A 64 6.48 -8.73 4.76
N MET A 65 5.92 -7.54 4.55
CA MET A 65 6.40 -6.29 5.12
C MET A 65 5.26 -5.52 5.82
N SER A 66 5.50 -5.08 7.05
CA SER A 66 4.60 -4.23 7.83
C SER A 66 5.20 -2.84 7.98
N VAL A 67 4.45 -1.82 7.62
CA VAL A 67 4.88 -0.41 7.64
C VAL A 67 3.84 0.41 8.39
N PRO A 68 4.22 1.15 9.45
CA PRO A 68 3.32 2.14 10.04
C PRO A 68 3.21 3.36 9.12
N MET A 69 1.98 3.77 8.80
CA MET A 69 1.69 4.93 7.96
C MET A 69 1.10 6.05 8.81
N VAL A 70 1.71 7.23 8.77
CA VAL A 70 1.18 8.44 9.42
C VAL A 70 0.24 9.16 8.46
N MET A 71 -1.01 9.27 8.85
CA MET A 71 -2.08 9.96 8.12
C MET A 71 -2.37 11.30 8.78
N HIS A 72 -2.27 12.38 8.00
CA HIS A 72 -2.66 13.71 8.45
C HIS A 72 -4.14 13.90 8.17
N VAL A 73 -4.91 14.17 9.23
CA VAL A 73 -6.32 14.54 9.12
C VAL A 73 -6.39 16.05 9.29
N GLU A 74 -7.03 16.75 8.36
CA GLU A 74 -7.15 18.20 8.39
C GLU A 74 -7.90 18.65 9.66
N GLY A 75 -7.25 19.49 10.48
CA GLY A 75 -7.79 19.91 11.78
C GLY A 75 -7.80 18.85 12.88
N GLY A 76 -7.20 17.67 12.66
CA GLY A 76 -7.18 16.55 13.60
C GLY A 76 -5.79 16.16 14.10
N VAL A 77 -5.76 15.24 15.07
CA VAL A 77 -4.52 14.60 15.54
C VAL A 77 -4.02 13.62 14.46
N PRO A 78 -2.72 13.59 14.13
CA PRO A 78 -2.16 12.60 13.22
C PRO A 78 -2.52 11.18 13.65
N GLN A 79 -3.04 10.38 12.73
CA GLN A 79 -3.38 8.98 12.98
C GLN A 79 -2.31 8.08 12.41
N VAL A 80 -2.00 6.99 13.11
CA VAL A 80 -1.11 5.95 12.60
C VAL A 80 -1.95 4.73 12.24
N ALA A 81 -1.88 4.31 10.99
CA ALA A 81 -2.52 3.09 10.51
C ALA A 81 -1.44 2.11 10.04
N PRO A 82 -1.52 0.82 10.41
CA PRO A 82 -0.61 -0.18 9.86
C PRO A 82 -0.93 -0.40 8.39
N PHE A 83 0.09 -0.80 7.64
CA PHE A 83 0.01 -1.11 6.23
C PHE A 83 0.90 -2.31 5.92
N GLY A 84 0.42 -3.23 5.10
CA GLY A 84 1.07 -4.51 4.81
C GLY A 84 1.31 -4.73 3.32
N PHE A 85 2.47 -5.28 3.00
CA PHE A 85 2.78 -5.91 1.71
C PHE A 85 3.03 -7.39 1.91
N VAL A 86 2.52 -8.21 1.00
CA VAL A 86 2.91 -9.61 0.88
C VAL A 86 3.25 -9.88 -0.59
N LEU A 87 4.48 -10.30 -0.85
CA LEU A 87 5.01 -10.52 -2.18
C LEU A 87 5.44 -11.98 -2.31
N SER A 88 4.83 -12.70 -3.25
CA SER A 88 5.29 -14.01 -3.69
C SER A 88 5.94 -13.90 -5.07
N ARG A 89 6.36 -15.05 -5.62
CA ARG A 89 6.92 -15.11 -6.98
C ARG A 89 5.98 -14.54 -8.05
N GLU A 90 4.67 -14.70 -7.87
CA GLU A 90 3.68 -14.38 -8.89
C GLU A 90 2.70 -13.28 -8.48
N ARG A 91 2.57 -13.00 -7.18
CA ARG A 91 1.49 -12.18 -6.62
C ARG A 91 2.02 -11.10 -5.69
N LEU A 92 1.41 -9.93 -5.79
CA LEU A 92 1.47 -8.84 -4.82
C LEU A 92 0.14 -8.77 -4.07
N ILE A 93 0.19 -8.69 -2.75
CA ILE A 93 -0.98 -8.46 -1.90
C ILE A 93 -0.70 -7.23 -1.05
N THR A 94 -1.62 -6.28 -1.02
CA THR A 94 -1.54 -5.08 -0.19
C THR A 94 -2.71 -5.04 0.78
N VAL A 95 -2.43 -4.79 2.06
CA VAL A 95 -3.44 -4.67 3.11
C VAL A 95 -3.30 -3.29 3.73
N ARG A 96 -4.30 -2.42 3.54
CA ARG A 96 -4.24 -1.02 3.96
C ARG A 96 -5.49 -0.62 4.71
N PHE A 97 -5.30 0.13 5.80
CA PHE A 97 -6.40 0.66 6.61
C PHE A 97 -6.54 2.17 6.51
N ALA A 98 -6.12 2.70 5.36
CA ALA A 98 -6.18 4.11 5.02
C ALA A 98 -6.29 4.27 3.50
N ALA A 99 -6.90 5.37 3.07
CA ALA A 99 -6.86 5.80 1.69
C ALA A 99 -5.47 6.33 1.35
N LEU A 100 -4.80 5.70 0.38
CA LEU A 100 -3.43 6.02 -0.02
C LEU A 100 -3.42 6.27 -1.54
N PRO A 101 -3.41 7.54 -1.99
CA PRO A 101 -3.55 7.89 -3.41
C PRO A 101 -2.51 7.25 -4.34
N ALA A 102 -1.35 6.86 -3.80
CA ALA A 102 -0.32 6.17 -4.56
C ALA A 102 -0.78 4.81 -5.11
N PHE A 103 -1.63 4.08 -4.38
CA PHE A 103 -2.15 2.77 -4.80
C PHE A 103 -3.17 2.96 -5.91
N ASP A 104 -4.09 3.92 -5.74
CA ASP A 104 -5.07 4.26 -6.77
C ASP A 104 -4.38 4.73 -8.07
N ALA A 105 -3.28 5.48 -7.97
CA ALA A 105 -2.48 5.91 -9.12
C ALA A 105 -1.74 4.75 -9.82
N VAL A 106 -1.38 3.67 -9.11
CA VAL A 106 -0.80 2.47 -9.72
C VAL A 106 -1.89 1.59 -10.32
N ALA A 107 -3.03 1.45 -9.62
CA ALA A 107 -4.22 0.75 -10.10
C ALA A 107 -4.71 1.31 -11.44
N GLY A 108 -4.74 2.64 -11.58
CA GLY A 108 -5.08 3.30 -12.83
C GLY A 108 -4.23 2.85 -14.01
N ARG A 109 -2.97 2.43 -13.82
CA ARG A 109 -2.12 1.98 -14.95
C ARG A 109 -2.58 0.67 -15.58
N PHE A 110 -3.43 -0.09 -14.91
CA PHE A 110 -4.01 -1.34 -15.43
C PHE A 110 -5.21 -1.11 -16.34
N ASP A 111 -5.69 0.13 -16.49
CA ASP A 111 -6.81 0.49 -17.37
C ASP A 111 -6.45 0.53 -18.88
N GLY A 112 -5.23 0.16 -19.23
CA GLY A 112 -4.71 0.16 -20.61
C GLY A 112 -4.02 1.46 -21.01
N SER A 113 -4.08 2.51 -20.19
CA SER A 113 -3.27 3.71 -20.36
C SER A 113 -1.99 3.57 -19.51
N GLY A 114 -0.90 3.09 -20.13
CA GLY A 114 0.41 2.95 -19.49
C GLY A 114 1.08 4.27 -19.09
N ARG A 115 0.36 5.20 -18.45
CA ARG A 115 0.88 6.49 -18.03
C ARG A 115 1.54 6.35 -16.66
N ARG A 116 2.87 6.48 -16.67
CA ARG A 116 3.69 6.61 -15.46
C ARG A 116 3.21 7.86 -14.69
N PRO A 117 2.79 7.77 -13.42
CA PRO A 117 2.46 8.93 -12.62
C PRO A 117 3.74 9.74 -12.47
N ALA A 118 3.60 11.04 -12.71
CA ALA A 118 4.65 11.98 -12.42
C ALA A 118 5.03 11.84 -10.93
N PRO A 119 6.33 11.85 -10.59
CA PRO A 119 6.74 11.85 -9.20
C PRO A 119 6.05 13.01 -8.50
N GLN A 120 5.27 12.71 -7.46
CA GLN A 120 4.66 13.73 -6.62
C GLN A 120 5.79 14.51 -5.98
N SER A 121 5.97 15.74 -6.44
CA SER A 121 6.99 16.64 -5.91
C SER A 121 6.58 16.98 -4.49
N GLY A 122 7.28 16.39 -3.51
CA GLY A 122 7.10 16.70 -2.10
C GLY A 122 7.17 18.21 -1.87
N GLY A 123 6.27 18.69 -1.03
CA GLY A 123 5.91 20.10 -0.86
C GLY A 123 7.09 21.07 -0.76
N ALA A 124 6.92 22.18 -1.47
CA ALA A 124 7.50 23.51 -1.26
C ALA A 124 8.72 23.60 -0.33
N ARG A 125 9.92 23.62 -0.93
CA ARG A 125 11.06 24.29 -0.32
C ARG A 125 10.74 25.79 -0.25
N ARG A 126 10.23 26.22 0.90
CA ARG A 126 10.05 27.62 1.26
C ARG A 126 11.43 28.29 1.25
N SER A 127 11.71 29.04 0.20
CA SER A 127 12.92 29.83 0.05
C SER A 127 12.91 30.97 1.08
N LEU A 128 13.61 30.79 2.21
CA LEU A 128 13.99 31.92 3.05
C LEU A 128 15.02 32.75 2.27
N ARG A 129 14.56 33.89 1.74
CA ARG A 129 15.45 34.97 1.31
C ARG A 129 16.25 35.43 2.53
N ARG A 130 17.54 35.13 2.56
CA ARG A 130 18.47 35.81 3.46
C ARG A 130 18.76 37.19 2.88
N ASP A 131 18.16 38.19 3.50
CA ASP A 131 18.52 39.59 3.33
C ASP A 131 19.96 39.78 3.85
N ARG A 132 20.89 40.11 2.96
CA ARG A 132 22.26 40.51 3.32
C ARG A 132 22.43 41.96 2.89
N ARG A 133 22.25 42.89 3.84
CA ARG A 133 22.88 44.22 3.74
C ARG A 133 24.39 44.10 3.99
N PRO A 134 25.25 44.77 3.21
CA PRO A 134 26.66 44.89 3.55
C PRO A 134 26.86 46.02 4.60
N PRO A 135 27.90 45.94 5.46
CA PRO A 135 28.25 47.02 6.37
C PRO A 135 29.01 48.14 5.64
N ARG A 136 29.01 49.31 6.28
CA ARG A 136 29.58 50.58 5.82
C ARG A 136 31.09 50.58 5.72
#